data_AF-A0A7S0YC46-F1
#
_entry.id   AF-A0A7S0YC46-F1
#
_cell.length_a   1.000
_cell.length_b   1.000
_cell.length_c   1.000
_cell.angle_alpha   90.00
_cell.angle_beta   90.00
_cell.angle_gamma   90.00
#
_symmetry.space_group_name_H-M   'P 1'
#
loop_
_entity.id
_entity.type
_entity.pdbx_description
1 polymer ?
#
loop_
_entity_poly.entity_id
_entity_poly.type
_entity_poly.pdbx_seq_one_letter_code
_entity_poly.pdbx_strand_id
1 'polypeptide(L)'
;SSAAAVAAAAVANATSNAVVVGPSRKQIAISGLTSFLSYNADELLKAFLDKCYDSCSYIANGYFQVLCEVYSTQPLHCAAHLGLTLALYKMVDSSRLVREDSLSMLHVLCHRAWLNSQQQLQMQAQLQMQQEQEERDREKQGLLLIQSNQEKPTSGNSTTVSLIAGTLSTATSTTTSIATTASTLTPTPTPTALMPNLATASIASSYDISASAVLPYEPINDAVVVLGSLQDSFQQFQYEMSCKLAVEHRALSEDLCVEMMTRLLECTDRLIQHPVLTSLVPWMSNLVFQPRWKGTWSEQLLRSMYWVTVRHGLQFSLEIERLWATLAATTVHRNASTIVDFLMSLGMDAALQGEAAAMSEFFAVGKRIILFLARVSPQQTIDHLVYEISKHILKVDEEDEDGGGGGG
;
A
#
# COMPACT_ATOMS: atom_id res chain seq x y z
N SER A 1 25.89 -65.26 -19.71
CA SER A 1 24.54 -64.80 -20.08
C SER A 1 23.56 -64.71 -18.91
N SER A 2 23.81 -65.30 -17.72
CA SER A 2 22.83 -65.26 -16.61
C SER A 2 22.84 -63.97 -15.77
N ALA A 3 23.98 -63.26 -15.65
CA ALA A 3 24.06 -62.03 -14.85
C ALA A 3 23.26 -60.86 -15.44
N ALA A 4 23.22 -60.74 -16.77
CA ALA A 4 22.45 -59.69 -17.45
C ALA A 4 20.93 -59.92 -17.33
N ALA A 5 20.48 -61.18 -17.30
CA ALA A 5 19.07 -61.52 -17.12
C ALA A 5 18.58 -61.24 -15.68
N VAL A 6 19.43 -61.46 -14.67
CA VAL A 6 19.12 -61.16 -13.26
C VAL A 6 19.08 -59.65 -13.03
N ALA A 7 19.99 -58.88 -13.65
CA ALA A 7 19.96 -57.41 -13.58
C ALA A 7 18.72 -56.82 -14.28
N ALA A 8 18.35 -57.34 -15.45
CA ALA A 8 17.13 -56.90 -16.15
C ALA A 8 15.85 -57.24 -15.37
N ALA A 9 15.79 -58.42 -14.74
CA ALA A 9 14.66 -58.80 -13.89
C ALA A 9 14.57 -57.95 -12.61
N ALA A 10 15.71 -57.57 -12.02
CA ALA A 10 15.75 -56.69 -10.84
C ALA A 10 15.32 -55.25 -11.18
N VAL A 11 15.68 -54.72 -12.35
CA VAL A 11 15.23 -53.40 -12.84
C VAL A 11 13.75 -53.43 -13.21
N ALA A 12 13.25 -54.53 -13.78
CA ALA A 12 11.82 -54.73 -14.06
C ALA A 12 10.98 -54.88 -12.78
N ASN A 13 11.52 -55.49 -11.71
CA ASN A 13 10.85 -55.55 -10.41
C ASN A 13 10.95 -54.25 -9.59
N ALA A 14 11.96 -53.42 -9.84
CA ALA A 14 12.09 -52.10 -9.21
C ALA A 14 11.13 -51.08 -9.82
N THR A 15 10.74 -51.25 -11.09
CA THR A 15 9.79 -50.36 -11.79
C THR A 15 8.32 -50.72 -11.56
N SER A 16 8.01 -51.94 -11.11
CA SER A 16 6.63 -52.39 -10.85
C SER A 16 6.10 -52.08 -9.44
N ASN A 17 6.97 -51.67 -8.51
CA ASN A 17 6.63 -51.40 -7.11
C ASN A 17 6.75 -49.92 -6.71
N ALA A 18 6.69 -49.00 -7.68
CA ALA A 18 6.47 -47.59 -7.38
C ALA A 18 5.08 -47.43 -6.77
N VAL A 19 4.99 -47.49 -5.44
CA VAL A 19 3.80 -47.13 -4.69
C VAL A 19 3.42 -45.74 -5.18
N VAL A 20 2.32 -45.64 -5.92
CA VAL A 20 1.74 -44.36 -6.33
C VAL A 20 1.26 -43.70 -5.04
N VAL A 21 2.14 -42.95 -4.40
CA VAL A 21 1.80 -42.17 -3.21
C VAL A 21 0.81 -41.12 -3.69
N GLY A 22 -0.46 -41.30 -3.33
CA GLY A 22 -1.53 -40.35 -3.65
C GLY A 22 -1.22 -38.96 -3.09
N PRO A 23 -1.89 -37.91 -3.60
CA PRO A 23 -1.63 -36.55 -3.18
C PRO A 23 -1.85 -36.37 -1.68
N SER A 24 -0.98 -35.60 -1.03
CA SER A 24 -1.11 -35.28 0.39
C SER A 24 -2.42 -34.50 0.65
N ARG A 25 -2.95 -34.60 1.87
CA ARG A 25 -4.13 -33.81 2.30
C ARG A 25 -3.93 -32.31 2.06
N LYS A 26 -2.70 -31.81 2.27
CA LYS A 26 -2.32 -30.43 2.00
C LYS A 26 -2.49 -30.08 0.51
N GLN A 27 -2.00 -30.92 -0.39
CA GLN A 27 -2.13 -30.68 -1.84
C GLN A 27 -3.58 -30.68 -2.30
N ILE A 28 -4.40 -31.61 -1.78
CA ILE A 28 -5.84 -31.65 -2.09
C ILE A 28 -6.52 -30.36 -1.62
N ALA A 29 -6.23 -29.91 -0.39
CA ALA A 29 -6.80 -28.68 0.16
C ALA A 29 -6.36 -27.43 -0.62
N ILE A 30 -5.08 -27.32 -0.96
CA ILE A 30 -4.55 -26.20 -1.76
C ILE A 30 -5.22 -26.19 -3.13
N SER A 31 -5.25 -27.32 -3.85
CA SER A 31 -5.89 -27.41 -5.16
C SER A 31 -7.38 -27.04 -5.12
N GLY A 32 -8.10 -27.47 -4.08
CA GLY A 32 -9.48 -27.07 -3.84
C GLY A 32 -9.64 -25.57 -3.60
N LEU A 33 -8.78 -24.97 -2.76
CA LEU A 33 -8.80 -23.53 -2.48
C LEU A 33 -8.39 -22.69 -3.69
N THR A 34 -7.39 -23.12 -4.45
CA THR A 34 -6.97 -22.49 -5.72
C THR A 34 -8.13 -22.46 -6.70
N SER A 35 -8.84 -23.57 -6.86
CA SER A 35 -10.06 -23.61 -7.69
C SER A 35 -11.14 -22.68 -7.14
N PHE A 36 -11.39 -22.72 -5.83
CA PHE A 36 -12.43 -21.91 -5.19
C PHE A 36 -12.19 -20.40 -5.37
N LEU A 37 -10.95 -19.94 -5.14
CA LEU A 37 -10.58 -18.55 -5.38
C LEU A 37 -10.61 -18.21 -6.88
N SER A 38 -10.20 -19.13 -7.75
CA SER A 38 -10.14 -18.87 -9.19
C SER A 38 -11.50 -18.55 -9.79
N TYR A 39 -12.54 -19.27 -9.36
CA TYR A 39 -13.91 -19.09 -9.87
C TYR A 39 -14.75 -18.04 -9.13
N ASN A 40 -14.34 -17.61 -7.94
CA ASN A 40 -15.11 -16.69 -7.10
C ASN A 40 -14.24 -15.52 -6.61
N ALA A 41 -13.34 -15.03 -7.47
CA ALA A 41 -12.31 -14.06 -7.12
C ALA A 41 -12.89 -12.76 -6.53
N ASP A 42 -13.95 -12.22 -7.12
CA ASP A 42 -14.50 -10.92 -6.75
C ASP A 42 -15.03 -10.87 -5.30
N GLU A 43 -15.61 -11.97 -4.81
CA GLU A 43 -16.16 -12.07 -3.46
C GLU A 43 -15.13 -12.54 -2.43
N LEU A 44 -14.21 -13.42 -2.83
CA LEU A 44 -13.32 -14.11 -1.90
C LEU A 44 -11.95 -13.46 -1.74
N LEU A 45 -11.51 -12.65 -2.70
CA LEU A 45 -10.16 -12.10 -2.70
C LEU A 45 -9.82 -11.37 -1.40
N LYS A 46 -10.74 -10.52 -0.90
CA LYS A 46 -10.53 -9.79 0.36
C LYS A 46 -10.37 -10.75 1.54
N ALA A 47 -11.23 -11.76 1.66
CA ALA A 47 -11.17 -12.73 2.75
C ALA A 47 -9.88 -13.55 2.70
N PHE A 48 -9.43 -13.94 1.50
CA PHE A 48 -8.15 -14.64 1.31
C PHE A 48 -6.96 -13.76 1.68
N LEU A 49 -6.99 -12.48 1.27
CA LEU A 49 -5.94 -11.51 1.59
C LEU A 49 -5.86 -11.28 3.10
N ASP A 50 -7.00 -11.06 3.77
CA ASP A 50 -7.06 -10.91 5.22
C ASP A 50 -6.47 -12.14 5.94
N LYS A 51 -6.75 -13.35 5.43
CA LYS A 51 -6.20 -14.59 5.98
C LYS A 51 -4.71 -14.79 5.74
N CYS A 52 -4.07 -14.06 4.82
CA CYS A 52 -2.62 -14.08 4.68
C CYS A 52 -1.88 -13.42 5.86
N TYR A 53 -2.60 -12.67 6.71
CA TYR A 53 -2.09 -12.02 7.92
C TYR A 53 -2.55 -12.72 9.22
N ASP A 54 -3.12 -13.93 9.12
CA ASP A 54 -3.59 -14.68 10.29
C ASP A 54 -2.45 -14.93 11.29
N SER A 55 -2.75 -14.87 12.59
CA SER A 55 -1.76 -15.09 13.65
C SER A 55 -1.19 -16.51 13.66
N CYS A 56 -1.92 -17.48 13.07
CA CYS A 56 -1.41 -18.81 12.81
C CYS A 56 -0.64 -18.85 11.48
N SER A 57 0.69 -18.96 11.56
CA SER A 57 1.57 -18.99 10.38
C SER A 57 1.21 -20.09 9.38
N TYR A 58 0.76 -21.26 9.83
CA TYR A 58 0.32 -22.35 8.95
C TYR A 58 -0.90 -21.96 8.11
N ILE A 59 -1.88 -21.26 8.72
CA ILE A 59 -3.07 -20.76 8.02
C ILE A 59 -2.63 -19.67 7.05
N ALA A 60 -1.92 -18.66 7.56
CA ALA A 60 -1.43 -17.54 6.77
C ALA A 60 -0.65 -17.97 5.53
N ASN A 61 0.23 -18.96 5.68
CA ASN A 61 1.08 -19.44 4.60
C ASN A 61 0.31 -20.32 3.60
N GLY A 62 -0.70 -21.07 4.06
CA GLY A 62 -1.60 -21.81 3.16
C GLY A 62 -2.41 -20.88 2.26
N TYR A 63 -3.02 -19.83 2.83
CA TYR A 63 -3.75 -18.82 2.06
C TYR A 63 -2.83 -18.03 1.12
N PHE A 64 -1.64 -17.66 1.60
CA PHE A 64 -0.66 -16.95 0.78
C PHE A 64 -0.20 -17.78 -0.42
N GLN A 65 0.09 -19.07 -0.22
CA GLN A 65 0.48 -19.98 -1.30
C GLN A 65 -0.60 -20.07 -2.40
N VAL A 66 -1.87 -20.23 -1.99
CA VAL A 66 -3.01 -20.25 -2.93
C VAL A 66 -3.12 -18.91 -3.66
N LEU A 67 -2.97 -17.79 -2.94
CA LEU A 67 -3.06 -16.47 -3.53
C LEU A 67 -1.94 -16.24 -4.55
N CYS A 68 -0.69 -16.64 -4.26
CA CYS A 68 0.41 -16.57 -5.21
C CYS A 68 0.17 -17.42 -6.47
N GLU A 69 -0.37 -18.63 -6.33
CA GLU A 69 -0.69 -19.52 -7.46
C GLU A 69 -1.77 -18.91 -8.38
N VAL A 70 -2.88 -18.45 -7.81
CA VAL A 70 -3.96 -17.81 -8.58
C VAL A 70 -3.49 -16.49 -9.18
N TYR A 71 -2.79 -15.67 -8.40
CA TYR A 71 -2.26 -14.39 -8.85
C TYR A 71 -1.25 -14.56 -10.00
N SER A 72 -0.50 -15.66 -10.04
CA SER A 72 0.45 -15.94 -11.12
C SER A 72 -0.20 -16.43 -12.40
N THR A 73 -1.39 -17.03 -12.32
CA THR A 73 -2.06 -17.69 -13.45
C THR A 73 -3.15 -16.83 -14.09
N GLN A 74 -3.85 -16.00 -13.32
CA GLN A 74 -4.96 -15.19 -13.81
C GLN A 74 -4.95 -13.76 -13.26
N PRO A 75 -5.51 -12.77 -13.97
CA PRO A 75 -5.61 -11.40 -13.48
C PRO A 75 -6.62 -11.32 -12.33
N LEU A 76 -6.13 -11.10 -11.12
CA LEU A 76 -6.97 -10.77 -9.97
C LEU A 76 -7.08 -9.24 -9.86
N HIS A 77 -8.30 -8.73 -9.75
CA HIS A 77 -8.58 -7.32 -9.52
C HIS A 77 -8.26 -6.93 -8.07
N CYS A 78 -6.96 -6.89 -7.76
CA CYS A 78 -6.42 -6.44 -6.48
C CYS A 78 -5.82 -5.05 -6.63
N ALA A 79 -6.10 -4.15 -5.68
CA ALA A 79 -5.41 -2.87 -5.64
C ALA A 79 -3.90 -3.07 -5.46
N ALA A 80 -3.08 -2.33 -6.21
CA ALA A 80 -1.63 -2.54 -6.25
C ALA A 80 -0.97 -2.41 -4.86
N HIS A 81 -1.44 -1.50 -4.02
CA HIS A 81 -0.94 -1.31 -2.65
C HIS A 81 -1.18 -2.54 -1.76
N LEU A 82 -2.28 -3.29 -1.95
CA LEU A 82 -2.58 -4.50 -1.16
C LEU A 82 -1.63 -5.62 -1.52
N GLY A 83 -1.43 -5.86 -2.83
CA GLY A 83 -0.47 -6.86 -3.30
C GLY A 83 0.96 -6.52 -2.85
N LEU A 84 1.35 -5.25 -2.94
CA LEU A 84 2.68 -4.80 -2.53
C LEU A 84 2.90 -4.90 -1.02
N THR A 85 1.92 -4.48 -0.21
CA THR A 85 1.95 -4.64 1.24
C THR A 85 2.11 -6.11 1.61
N LEU A 86 1.33 -7.00 1.01
CA LEU A 86 1.38 -8.43 1.30
C LEU A 86 2.72 -9.04 0.91
N ALA A 87 3.25 -8.69 -0.27
CA ALA A 87 4.56 -9.15 -0.69
C ALA A 87 5.66 -8.68 0.30
N LEU A 88 5.74 -7.38 0.57
CA LEU A 88 6.73 -6.84 1.51
C LEU A 88 6.61 -7.47 2.91
N TYR A 89 5.39 -7.69 3.40
CA TYR A 89 5.16 -8.37 4.68
C TYR A 89 5.67 -9.82 4.68
N LYS A 90 5.41 -10.58 3.61
CA LYS A 90 5.80 -12.00 3.50
C LYS A 90 7.27 -12.22 3.13
N MET A 91 7.97 -11.21 2.60
CA MET A 91 9.40 -11.29 2.31
C MET A 91 10.27 -11.53 3.55
N VAL A 92 9.76 -11.27 4.74
CA VAL A 92 10.48 -11.45 6.01
C VAL A 92 9.93 -12.61 6.85
N ASP A 93 9.09 -13.46 6.26
CA ASP A 93 8.55 -14.65 6.91
C ASP A 93 9.67 -15.63 7.30
N SER A 94 9.47 -16.35 8.40
CA SER A 94 10.39 -17.40 8.86
C SER A 94 10.60 -18.52 7.81
N SER A 95 9.56 -18.84 7.04
CA SER A 95 9.60 -19.88 6.02
C SER A 95 10.28 -19.38 4.75
N ARG A 96 11.35 -20.06 4.33
CA ARG A 96 12.06 -19.75 3.07
C ARG A 96 11.13 -19.80 1.85
N LEU A 97 10.27 -20.81 1.77
CA LEU A 97 9.35 -20.96 0.64
C LEU A 97 8.40 -19.77 0.52
N VAL A 98 7.92 -19.25 1.66
CA VAL A 98 7.04 -18.08 1.69
C VAL A 98 7.77 -16.83 1.22
N ARG A 99 9.04 -16.67 1.59
CA ARG A 99 9.86 -15.55 1.10
C ARG A 99 10.09 -15.64 -0.41
N GLU A 100 10.36 -16.82 -0.93
CA GLU A 100 10.52 -17.07 -2.38
C GLU A 100 9.20 -16.82 -3.15
N ASP A 101 8.07 -17.32 -2.64
CA ASP A 101 6.74 -17.06 -3.19
C ASP A 101 6.41 -15.56 -3.20
N SER A 102 6.84 -14.84 -2.16
CA SER A 102 6.67 -13.40 -2.08
C SER A 102 7.48 -12.62 -3.12
N LEU A 103 8.72 -13.02 -3.36
CA LEU A 103 9.52 -12.45 -4.45
C LEU A 103 8.87 -12.71 -5.80
N SER A 104 8.36 -13.92 -6.01
CA SER A 104 7.64 -14.27 -7.23
C SER A 104 6.38 -13.42 -7.41
N MET A 105 5.57 -13.27 -6.35
CA MET A 105 4.39 -12.42 -6.36
C MET A 105 4.75 -10.96 -6.66
N LEU A 106 5.82 -10.44 -6.05
CA LEU A 106 6.29 -9.08 -6.31
C LEU A 106 6.71 -8.90 -7.77
N HIS A 107 7.42 -9.86 -8.35
CA HIS A 107 7.79 -9.83 -9.77
C HIS A 107 6.54 -9.81 -10.68
N VAL A 108 5.54 -10.64 -10.39
CA VAL A 108 4.26 -10.67 -11.13
C VAL A 108 3.50 -9.34 -10.96
N LEU A 109 3.46 -8.77 -9.76
CA LEU A 109 2.87 -7.45 -9.49
C LEU A 109 3.54 -6.37 -10.34
N CYS A 110 4.87 -6.29 -10.31
CA CYS A 110 5.65 -5.31 -11.09
C CYS A 110 5.33 -5.42 -12.59
N HIS A 111 5.30 -6.65 -13.12
CA HIS A 111 5.06 -6.87 -14.54
C HIS A 111 3.62 -6.54 -14.94
N ARG A 112 2.63 -6.90 -14.12
CA ARG A 112 1.22 -6.75 -14.48
C ARG A 112 0.67 -5.36 -14.19
N ALA A 113 0.97 -4.80 -13.03
CA ALA A 113 0.41 -3.54 -12.60
C ALA A 113 1.14 -2.34 -13.24
N TRP A 114 2.46 -2.43 -13.42
CA TRP A 114 3.27 -1.26 -13.78
C TRP A 114 3.81 -1.31 -15.20
N LEU A 115 4.27 -2.47 -15.70
CA LEU A 115 4.77 -2.56 -17.08
C LEU A 115 3.65 -2.29 -18.10
N ASN A 116 2.47 -2.88 -17.88
CA ASN A 116 1.31 -2.68 -18.75
C ASN A 116 0.81 -1.22 -18.73
N SER A 117 0.80 -0.58 -17.56
CA SER A 117 0.39 0.81 -17.40
C SER A 117 1.35 1.77 -18.10
N GLN A 118 2.66 1.54 -17.98
CA GLN A 118 3.69 2.33 -18.68
C GLN A 118 3.60 2.17 -20.21
N GLN A 119 3.41 0.94 -20.70
CA GLN A 119 3.22 0.71 -22.14
C GLN A 119 1.95 1.37 -22.68
N GLN A 120 0.84 1.35 -21.92
CA GLN A 120 -0.38 2.05 -22.31
C GLN A 120 -0.19 3.57 -22.37
N LEU A 121 0.49 4.16 -21.39
CA LEU A 121 0.81 5.59 -21.39
C LEU A 121 1.71 5.97 -22.56
N GLN A 122 2.72 5.15 -22.87
CA GLN A 122 3.60 5.37 -24.03
C GLN A 122 2.83 5.28 -25.34
N MET A 123 1.93 4.31 -25.48
CA MET A 123 1.09 4.16 -26.67
C MET A 123 0.12 5.35 -26.83
N GLN A 124 -0.46 5.83 -25.73
CA GLN A 124 -1.30 7.05 -25.76
C GLN A 124 -0.50 8.30 -26.13
N ALA A 125 0.71 8.45 -25.60
CA ALA A 125 1.60 9.56 -25.95
C ALA A 125 2.01 9.52 -27.44
N GLN A 126 2.25 8.33 -28.00
CA GLN A 126 2.53 8.16 -29.43
C GLN A 126 1.32 8.53 -30.29
N LEU A 127 0.11 8.12 -29.89
CA LEU A 127 -1.12 8.49 -30.59
C LEU A 127 -1.37 10.01 -30.55
N GLN A 128 -1.12 10.67 -29.41
CA GLN A 128 -1.20 12.13 -29.32
C GLN A 128 -0.20 12.82 -30.24
N MET A 129 1.07 12.38 -30.27
CA MET A 129 2.04 12.94 -31.20
C MET A 129 1.65 12.75 -32.66
N GLN A 130 1.01 11.63 -33.00
CA GLN A 130 0.52 11.38 -34.35
C GLN A 130 -0.64 12.32 -34.72
N GLN A 131 -1.59 12.55 -33.79
CA GLN A 131 -2.69 13.50 -33.97
C GLN A 131 -2.19 14.94 -34.15
N GLU A 132 -1.24 15.38 -33.33
CA GLU A 132 -0.63 16.71 -33.46
C GLU A 132 0.13 16.86 -34.79
N GLN A 133 0.79 15.80 -35.26
CA GLN A 133 1.47 15.82 -36.55
C GLN A 133 0.48 15.93 -37.72
N GLU A 134 -0.62 15.17 -37.67
CA GLU A 134 -1.69 15.25 -38.68
C GLU A 134 -2.36 16.63 -38.70
N GLU A 135 -2.56 17.24 -37.53
CA GLU A 135 -3.11 18.60 -37.43
C GLU A 135 -2.15 19.63 -38.04
N ARG A 136 -0.85 19.55 -37.73
CA ARG A 136 0.17 20.41 -38.35
C ARG A 136 0.24 20.23 -39.87
N ASP A 137 0.07 19.02 -40.37
CA ASP A 137 0.09 18.76 -41.81
C ASP A 137 -1.21 19.24 -42.50
N ARG A 138 -2.36 19.18 -41.83
CA ARG A 138 -3.62 19.82 -42.30
C ARG A 138 -3.51 21.34 -42.34
N GLU A 139 -2.93 21.97 -41.32
CA GLU A 139 -2.70 23.42 -41.32
C GLU A 139 -1.80 23.86 -42.49
N LYS A 140 -0.72 23.11 -42.75
CA LYS A 140 0.15 23.35 -43.92
C LYS A 140 -0.60 23.19 -45.24
N GLN A 141 -1.44 22.16 -45.37
CA GLN A 141 -2.27 21.97 -46.57
C GLN A 141 -3.29 23.10 -46.75
N GLY A 142 -3.91 23.57 -45.67
CA GLY A 142 -4.81 24.73 -45.69
C GLY A 142 -4.11 26.01 -46.16
N LEU A 143 -2.88 26.26 -45.68
CA LEU A 143 -2.07 27.42 -46.10
C LEU A 143 -1.67 27.33 -47.59
N LEU A 144 -1.35 26.15 -48.09
CA LEU A 144 -1.04 25.93 -49.52
C LEU A 144 -2.27 26.19 -50.42
N LEU A 145 -3.48 25.84 -49.96
CA LEU A 145 -4.74 26.12 -50.66
C LEU A 145 -5.10 27.60 -50.68
N ILE A 146 -4.69 28.36 -49.67
CA ILE A 146 -4.86 29.82 -49.63
C ILE A 146 -3.87 30.50 -50.58
N GLN A 147 -2.62 30.01 -50.65
CA GLN A 147 -1.61 30.54 -51.57
C GLN A 147 -1.95 30.27 -53.05
N SER A 148 -2.51 29.09 -53.39
CA SER A 148 -2.92 28.79 -54.76
C SER A 148 -4.11 29.61 -55.27
N ASN A 149 -4.93 30.15 -54.36
CA ASN A 149 -6.05 31.04 -54.70
C ASN A 149 -5.64 32.52 -54.88
N GLN A 150 -4.39 32.91 -54.55
CA GLN A 150 -3.89 34.28 -54.81
C GLN A 150 -3.26 34.46 -56.20
N GLU A 151 -3.05 33.40 -56.99
CA GLU A 151 -2.42 33.47 -58.32
C GLU A 151 -3.40 33.65 -59.49
N LYS A 152 -4.59 34.20 -59.28
CA LYS A 152 -5.53 34.55 -60.37
C LYS A 152 -5.58 36.06 -60.58
N PRO A 153 -4.95 36.62 -61.63
CA PRO A 153 -5.00 38.06 -61.88
C PRO A 153 -6.35 38.39 -62.49
N THR A 154 -7.18 39.15 -61.77
CA THR A 154 -8.34 39.81 -62.36
C THR A 154 -8.18 41.31 -62.25
N SER A 155 -8.12 41.94 -63.43
CA SER A 155 -8.18 43.38 -63.62
C SER A 155 -9.53 43.93 -63.18
N GLY A 156 -9.51 45.09 -62.53
CA GLY A 156 -10.58 46.09 -62.68
C GLY A 156 -11.46 46.35 -61.46
N ASN A 157 -11.15 47.49 -60.83
CA ASN A 157 -12.06 48.44 -60.19
C ASN A 157 -12.62 48.14 -58.78
N SER A 158 -12.01 48.85 -57.81
CA SER A 158 -12.60 49.63 -56.71
C SER A 158 -14.05 49.32 -56.28
N THR A 159 -14.24 48.90 -55.03
CA THR A 159 -14.94 49.66 -53.97
C THR A 159 -14.81 48.92 -52.62
N THR A 160 -14.57 49.70 -51.58
CA THR A 160 -14.49 49.40 -50.13
C THR A 160 -15.49 48.37 -49.59
N VAL A 161 -15.02 47.39 -48.81
CA VAL A 161 -15.78 46.75 -47.71
C VAL A 161 -14.87 46.45 -46.52
N SER A 162 -15.39 46.75 -45.34
CA SER A 162 -14.79 46.92 -44.03
C SER A 162 -14.22 45.66 -43.36
N LEU A 163 -13.17 45.88 -42.57
CA LEU A 163 -12.67 44.98 -41.52
C LEU A 163 -13.78 44.62 -40.53
N ILE A 164 -14.04 43.33 -40.35
CA ILE A 164 -14.67 42.78 -39.15
C ILE A 164 -13.68 41.76 -38.57
N ALA A 165 -12.99 42.16 -37.51
CA ALA A 165 -12.25 41.29 -36.63
C ALA A 165 -13.26 40.42 -35.85
N GLY A 166 -13.39 39.16 -36.23
CA GLY A 166 -14.14 38.16 -35.48
C GLY A 166 -13.25 37.48 -34.46
N THR A 167 -13.26 37.99 -33.23
CA THR A 167 -12.80 37.29 -32.03
C THR A 167 -13.61 36.01 -31.84
N LEU A 168 -12.99 34.83 -31.92
CA LEU A 168 -13.60 33.60 -31.42
C LEU A 168 -13.00 33.27 -30.05
N SER A 169 -13.73 33.70 -29.03
CA SER A 169 -13.65 33.22 -27.67
C SER A 169 -14.44 31.91 -27.58
N THR A 170 -13.78 30.81 -27.24
CA THR A 170 -14.44 29.61 -26.71
C THR A 170 -13.97 29.39 -25.28
N ALA A 171 -14.75 29.93 -24.37
CA ALA A 171 -14.78 29.52 -22.98
C ALA A 171 -15.59 28.23 -22.87
N THR A 172 -15.01 27.20 -22.26
CA THR A 172 -15.78 26.14 -21.59
C THR A 172 -15.12 25.88 -20.25
N SER A 173 -15.58 26.59 -19.24
CA SER A 173 -15.48 26.20 -17.84
C SER A 173 -16.76 25.44 -17.49
N THR A 174 -16.65 24.18 -17.09
CA THR A 174 -17.70 23.50 -16.33
C THR A 174 -17.05 22.77 -15.16
N THR A 175 -17.01 23.46 -14.04
CA THR A 175 -16.90 22.88 -12.70
C THR A 175 -18.20 22.16 -12.38
N THR A 176 -18.14 20.87 -12.04
CA THR A 176 -19.23 20.18 -11.36
C THR A 176 -18.67 19.42 -10.16
N SER A 177 -18.89 20.01 -8.99
CA SER A 177 -18.86 19.34 -7.70
C SER A 177 -20.05 18.40 -7.58
N ILE A 178 -19.86 17.16 -7.10
CA ILE A 178 -20.94 16.41 -6.46
C ILE A 178 -20.43 15.89 -5.12
N ALA A 179 -21.16 16.30 -4.09
CA ALA A 179 -20.94 15.99 -2.70
C ALA A 179 -21.48 14.59 -2.33
N THR A 180 -20.76 14.00 -1.40
CA THR A 180 -21.08 12.83 -0.59
C THR A 180 -22.36 13.04 0.23
N THR A 181 -23.25 12.06 0.23
CA THR A 181 -24.26 11.89 1.29
C THR A 181 -23.95 10.60 2.07
N ALA A 182 -23.58 10.78 3.33
CA ALA A 182 -23.51 9.72 4.33
C ALA A 182 -24.92 9.44 4.90
N SER A 183 -25.17 8.19 5.27
CA SER A 183 -26.20 7.84 6.24
C SER A 183 -25.65 6.71 7.12
N THR A 184 -25.45 7.05 8.38
CA THR A 184 -25.16 6.20 9.52
C THR A 184 -26.44 5.56 10.05
N LEU A 185 -26.33 4.35 10.62
CA LEU A 185 -26.84 4.00 11.95
C LEU A 185 -26.33 2.61 12.37
N THR A 186 -25.94 2.55 13.64
CA THR A 186 -25.26 1.52 14.46
C THR A 186 -26.29 0.55 15.11
N PRO A 187 -26.02 -0.30 16.15
CA PRO A 187 -24.77 -0.60 16.88
C PRO A 187 -24.53 -2.10 17.34
N THR A 188 -23.28 -2.36 17.82
CA THR A 188 -22.80 -3.28 18.90
C THR A 188 -23.14 -4.81 18.93
N PRO A 189 -22.24 -5.72 19.42
CA PRO A 189 -21.72 -5.69 20.80
C PRO A 189 -20.27 -6.17 21.08
N THR A 190 -19.89 -5.87 22.33
CA THR A 190 -18.73 -6.17 23.19
C THR A 190 -18.23 -7.63 23.19
N PRO A 191 -16.91 -7.90 23.35
CA PRO A 191 -16.40 -9.23 23.64
C PRO A 191 -16.05 -9.43 25.12
N THR A 192 -16.66 -10.45 25.73
CA THR A 192 -16.28 -10.98 27.05
C THR A 192 -15.20 -12.05 26.87
N ALA A 193 -14.09 -11.90 27.60
CA ALA A 193 -13.01 -12.85 27.70
C ALA A 193 -13.42 -14.14 28.43
N LEU A 194 -12.96 -15.31 27.96
CA LEU A 194 -12.74 -16.51 28.74
C LEU A 194 -11.67 -17.38 28.05
N MET A 195 -10.51 -17.53 28.70
CA MET A 195 -9.52 -18.59 28.44
C MET A 195 -10.09 -19.96 28.84
N PRO A 196 -9.58 -21.09 28.29
CA PRO A 196 -8.46 -21.77 28.95
C PRO A 196 -7.47 -22.56 28.06
N ASN A 197 -6.24 -22.62 28.58
CA ASN A 197 -5.27 -23.72 28.60
C ASN A 197 -4.63 -24.33 27.33
N LEU A 198 -3.31 -24.10 27.28
CA LEU A 198 -2.22 -25.00 26.90
C LEU A 198 -2.58 -26.50 26.88
N ALA A 199 -2.26 -27.14 25.75
CA ALA A 199 -1.66 -28.47 25.73
C ALA A 199 -0.63 -28.57 24.59
N THR A 200 0.61 -28.73 25.00
CA THR A 200 1.81 -29.11 24.26
C THR A 200 1.61 -30.32 23.33
N ALA A 201 2.11 -30.23 22.10
CA ALA A 201 2.62 -31.39 21.36
C ALA A 201 3.66 -30.93 20.33
N SER A 202 4.94 -31.13 20.68
CA SER A 202 6.08 -31.10 19.78
C SER A 202 6.05 -32.33 18.90
N ILE A 203 6.01 -32.15 17.57
CA ILE A 203 6.37 -33.20 16.62
C ILE A 203 7.30 -32.56 15.58
N ALA A 204 8.60 -32.78 15.77
CA ALA A 204 9.60 -32.59 14.74
C ALA A 204 9.31 -33.58 13.61
N SER A 205 9.17 -33.09 12.38
CA SER A 205 9.18 -33.92 11.18
C SER A 205 10.16 -33.35 10.18
N SER A 206 11.30 -34.02 10.09
CA SER A 206 12.22 -34.00 8.96
C SER A 206 11.46 -34.27 7.66
N TYR A 207 11.64 -33.40 6.66
CA TYR A 207 11.24 -33.70 5.29
C TYR A 207 12.43 -33.53 4.37
N ASP A 208 12.89 -34.68 3.90
CA ASP A 208 13.68 -34.88 2.71
C ASP A 208 12.69 -35.01 1.54
N ILE A 209 12.79 -34.16 0.52
CA ILE A 209 11.96 -34.26 -0.69
C ILE A 209 12.86 -34.20 -1.91
N SER A 210 13.09 -35.37 -2.48
CA SER A 210 13.57 -35.59 -3.83
C SER A 210 12.43 -35.40 -4.84
N ALA A 211 12.68 -34.46 -5.76
CA ALA A 211 12.27 -34.39 -7.17
C ALA A 211 10.84 -34.81 -7.60
N SER A 212 10.07 -33.83 -8.10
CA SER A 212 9.42 -33.99 -9.42
C SER A 212 9.01 -32.67 -10.08
N ALA A 213 9.25 -32.66 -11.40
CA ALA A 213 8.70 -31.80 -12.45
C ALA A 213 9.14 -30.32 -12.49
N VAL A 214 10.39 -30.12 -12.92
CA VAL A 214 10.90 -28.88 -13.52
C VAL A 214 10.22 -28.67 -14.88
N LEU A 215 9.47 -27.57 -15.04
CA LEU A 215 9.20 -26.98 -16.35
C LEU A 215 10.44 -26.18 -16.80
N PRO A 216 10.78 -26.16 -18.10
CA PRO A 216 11.98 -25.48 -18.58
C PRO A 216 11.78 -23.97 -18.51
N TYR A 217 12.34 -23.33 -17.49
CA TYR A 217 12.51 -21.88 -17.45
C TYR A 217 13.90 -21.58 -18.01
N GLU A 218 13.97 -20.92 -19.16
CA GLU A 218 15.25 -20.37 -19.63
C GLU A 218 15.73 -19.30 -18.64
N PRO A 219 17.01 -19.30 -18.24
CA PRO A 219 17.52 -18.35 -17.27
C PRO A 219 17.71 -16.99 -17.94
N ILE A 220 16.98 -15.99 -17.45
CA ILE A 220 17.19 -14.58 -17.80
C ILE A 220 18.50 -14.12 -17.14
N ASN A 221 19.55 -13.97 -17.96
CA ASN A 221 20.72 -13.17 -17.63
C ASN A 221 20.33 -11.69 -17.72
N ASP A 222 19.80 -11.14 -16.62
CA ASP A 222 20.18 -9.80 -16.13
C ASP A 222 19.49 -9.56 -14.78
N ALA A 223 20.32 -9.31 -13.76
CA ALA A 223 20.00 -9.16 -12.33
C ALA A 223 19.56 -10.43 -11.57
N VAL A 224 20.36 -11.50 -11.66
CA VAL A 224 20.38 -12.51 -10.59
C VAL A 224 21.03 -11.86 -9.36
N VAL A 225 20.23 -11.17 -8.55
CA VAL A 225 20.62 -10.83 -7.17
C VAL A 225 20.66 -12.17 -6.44
N VAL A 226 21.86 -12.72 -6.23
CA VAL A 226 22.07 -13.91 -5.41
C VAL A 226 21.73 -13.53 -3.97
N LEU A 227 20.45 -13.62 -3.62
CA LEU A 227 20.02 -13.54 -2.24
C LEU A 227 20.59 -14.77 -1.53
N GLY A 228 21.48 -14.53 -0.57
CA GLY A 228 21.93 -15.57 0.34
C GLY A 228 20.70 -16.22 1.00
N SER A 229 20.77 -17.51 1.28
CA SER A 229 19.68 -18.27 1.93
C SER A 229 19.32 -17.78 3.35
N LEU A 230 19.99 -16.73 3.83
CA LEU A 230 19.90 -16.16 5.16
C LEU A 230 18.73 -15.16 5.26
N GLN A 231 18.03 -15.20 6.38
CA GLN A 231 16.90 -14.32 6.68
C GLN A 231 17.30 -12.83 6.64
N ASP A 232 18.50 -12.49 7.11
CA ASP A 232 19.00 -11.10 7.12
C ASP A 232 19.18 -10.54 5.70
N SER A 233 19.54 -11.39 4.72
CA SER A 233 19.64 -11.00 3.32
C SER A 233 18.28 -10.61 2.74
N PHE A 234 17.21 -11.29 3.15
CA PHE A 234 15.84 -10.96 2.73
C PHE A 234 15.33 -9.68 3.38
N GLN A 235 15.68 -9.40 4.64
CA GLN A 235 15.32 -8.15 5.31
C GLN A 235 16.00 -6.94 4.65
N GLN A 236 17.30 -7.05 4.35
CA GLN A 236 18.02 -6.00 3.64
C GLN A 236 17.43 -5.77 2.25
N PHE A 237 17.16 -6.85 1.52
CA PHE A 237 16.53 -6.76 0.20
C PHE A 237 15.11 -6.17 0.25
N GLN A 238 14.32 -6.51 1.26
CA GLN A 238 13.00 -5.89 1.50
C GLN A 238 13.14 -4.38 1.65
N TYR A 239 14.10 -3.91 2.45
CA TYR A 239 14.32 -2.48 2.64
C TYR A 239 14.78 -1.77 1.35
N GLU A 240 15.75 -2.34 0.63
CA GLU A 240 16.23 -1.78 -0.64
C GLU A 240 15.13 -1.71 -1.70
N MET A 241 14.34 -2.78 -1.80
CA MET A 241 13.18 -2.83 -2.68
C MET A 241 12.13 -1.80 -2.27
N SER A 242 11.87 -1.66 -0.97
CA SER A 242 10.96 -0.65 -0.46
C SER A 242 11.40 0.77 -0.82
N CYS A 243 12.69 1.09 -0.70
CA CYS A 243 13.25 2.37 -1.13
C CYS A 243 13.05 2.62 -2.62
N LYS A 244 13.35 1.63 -3.47
CA LYS A 244 13.16 1.74 -4.92
C LYS A 244 11.70 1.97 -5.28
N LEU A 245 10.81 1.12 -4.76
CA LEU A 245 9.39 1.16 -5.09
C LEU A 245 8.69 2.42 -4.55
N ALA A 246 9.09 2.93 -3.38
CA ALA A 246 8.55 4.19 -2.85
C ALA A 246 8.89 5.40 -3.75
N VAL A 247 10.05 5.38 -4.42
CA VAL A 247 10.44 6.43 -5.37
C VAL A 247 9.67 6.26 -6.69
N GLU A 248 9.58 5.04 -7.19
CA GLU A 248 8.93 4.73 -8.49
C GLU A 248 7.40 4.88 -8.42
N HIS A 249 6.79 4.61 -7.27
CA HIS A 249 5.34 4.51 -7.09
C HIS A 249 4.82 5.36 -5.92
N ARG A 250 5.21 6.63 -5.86
CA ARG A 250 4.81 7.57 -4.79
C ARG A 250 3.31 7.61 -4.51
N ALA A 251 2.47 7.49 -5.54
CA ALA A 251 1.02 7.53 -5.41
C ALA A 251 0.44 6.39 -4.54
N LEU A 252 1.19 5.30 -4.34
CA LEU A 252 0.77 4.18 -3.50
C LEU A 252 1.07 4.40 -2.01
N SER A 253 1.88 5.41 -1.65
CA SER A 253 2.34 5.62 -0.27
C SER A 253 1.19 5.76 0.72
N GLU A 254 0.13 6.49 0.36
CA GLU A 254 -1.01 6.76 1.25
C GLU A 254 -1.70 5.44 1.65
N ASP A 255 -2.17 4.69 0.67
CA ASP A 255 -2.88 3.43 0.88
C ASP A 255 -1.97 2.34 1.49
N LEU A 256 -0.71 2.25 1.04
CA LEU A 256 0.24 1.24 1.53
C LEU A 256 0.56 1.46 3.00
N CYS A 257 0.82 2.71 3.41
CA CYS A 257 1.10 3.01 4.80
C CYS A 257 -0.11 2.75 5.69
N VAL A 258 -1.33 3.09 5.25
CA VAL A 258 -2.56 2.79 5.99
C VAL A 258 -2.73 1.28 6.17
N GLU A 259 -2.65 0.52 5.08
CA GLU A 259 -2.82 -0.93 5.09
C GLU A 259 -1.78 -1.59 6.01
N MET A 260 -0.49 -1.31 5.80
CA MET A 260 0.59 -1.94 6.57
C MET A 260 0.52 -1.60 8.06
N MET A 261 0.24 -0.33 8.41
CA MET A 261 0.10 0.07 9.81
C MET A 261 -1.12 -0.58 10.48
N THR A 262 -2.21 -0.77 9.73
CA THR A 262 -3.40 -1.49 10.22
C THR A 262 -3.06 -2.96 10.49
N ARG A 263 -2.35 -3.63 9.58
CA ARG A 263 -1.92 -5.03 9.78
C ARG A 263 -0.95 -5.21 10.95
N LEU A 264 -0.09 -4.22 11.21
CA LEU A 264 0.82 -4.24 12.36
C LEU A 264 0.11 -4.19 13.71
N LEU A 265 -1.13 -3.69 13.78
CA LEU A 265 -1.94 -3.74 15.01
C LEU A 265 -2.29 -5.18 15.38
N GLU A 266 -2.56 -6.03 14.40
CA GLU A 266 -2.93 -7.43 14.60
C GLU A 266 -1.72 -8.38 14.62
N CYS A 267 -0.61 -7.96 14.03
CA CYS A 267 0.64 -8.72 14.00
C CYS A 267 1.20 -8.92 15.41
N THR A 268 1.41 -10.18 15.80
CA THR A 268 2.03 -10.57 17.08
C THR A 268 3.49 -11.02 16.95
N ASP A 269 3.96 -11.27 15.72
CA ASP A 269 5.31 -11.79 15.47
C ASP A 269 6.35 -10.66 15.45
N ARG A 270 7.22 -10.69 16.45
CA ARG A 270 8.29 -9.71 16.65
C ARG A 270 9.32 -9.71 15.54
N LEU A 271 9.55 -10.87 14.91
CA LEU A 271 10.52 -11.02 13.83
C LEU A 271 10.02 -10.36 12.53
N ILE A 272 8.70 -10.24 12.36
CA ILE A 272 8.08 -9.57 11.22
C ILE A 272 7.91 -8.07 11.49
N GLN A 273 7.54 -7.69 12.73
CA GLN A 273 7.28 -6.30 13.11
C GLN A 273 8.46 -5.36 12.82
N HIS A 274 9.68 -5.71 13.24
CA HIS A 274 10.84 -4.83 13.07
C HIS A 274 11.20 -4.54 11.60
N PRO A 275 11.35 -5.56 10.72
CA PRO A 275 11.61 -5.31 9.31
C PRO A 275 10.47 -4.56 8.62
N VAL A 276 9.21 -4.88 8.93
CA VAL A 276 8.05 -4.20 8.35
C VAL A 276 8.03 -2.72 8.74
N LEU A 277 8.23 -2.38 10.02
CA LEU A 277 8.35 -0.99 10.46
C LEU A 277 9.50 -0.27 9.75
N THR A 278 10.65 -0.92 9.59
CA THR A 278 11.81 -0.36 8.88
C THR A 278 11.51 -0.11 7.40
N SER A 279 10.82 -1.05 6.76
CA SER A 279 10.44 -0.96 5.34
C SER A 279 9.44 0.18 5.06
N LEU A 280 8.69 0.66 6.06
CA LEU A 280 7.71 1.74 5.87
C LEU A 280 8.33 3.13 5.76
N VAL A 281 9.53 3.34 6.30
CA VAL A 281 10.24 4.63 6.30
C VAL A 281 10.29 5.30 4.92
N PRO A 282 10.75 4.66 3.83
CA PRO A 282 10.80 5.30 2.51
C PRO A 282 9.41 5.70 2.01
N TRP A 283 8.35 4.93 2.28
CA TRP A 283 6.98 5.25 1.86
C TRP A 283 6.42 6.46 2.60
N MET A 284 6.66 6.52 3.92
CA MET A 284 6.20 7.62 4.75
C MET A 284 6.85 8.96 4.39
N SER A 285 8.04 8.94 3.78
CA SER A 285 8.71 10.18 3.34
C SER A 285 7.99 10.90 2.19
N ASN A 286 7.11 10.21 1.47
CA ASN A 286 6.27 10.80 0.42
C ASN A 286 4.97 11.42 0.94
N LEU A 287 4.64 11.25 2.23
CA LEU A 287 3.31 11.60 2.75
C LEU A 287 3.18 13.08 3.08
N VAL A 288 2.07 13.65 2.63
CA VAL A 288 1.71 15.05 2.82
C VAL A 288 0.31 15.11 3.42
N PHE A 289 0.21 15.52 4.68
CA PHE A 289 -1.07 15.61 5.35
C PHE A 289 -1.80 16.89 4.99
N GLN A 290 -3.08 16.75 4.63
CA GLN A 290 -3.95 17.90 4.45
C GLN A 290 -4.36 18.45 5.83
N PRO A 291 -4.45 19.79 6.01
CA PRO A 291 -4.92 20.37 7.28
C PRO A 291 -6.32 19.87 7.68
N ARG A 292 -7.16 19.54 6.69
CA ARG A 292 -8.46 18.88 6.89
C ARG A 292 -8.30 17.36 6.81
N TRP A 293 -7.66 16.79 7.82
CA TRP A 293 -7.36 15.36 7.89
C TRP A 293 -8.58 14.49 8.24
N LYS A 294 -9.59 15.04 8.94
CA LYS A 294 -10.80 14.29 9.34
C LYS A 294 -11.56 13.74 8.13
N GLY A 295 -11.94 12.47 8.18
CA GLY A 295 -12.61 11.72 7.11
C GLY A 295 -11.70 11.23 5.98
N THR A 296 -10.39 11.45 6.07
CA THR A 296 -9.43 11.10 5.00
C THR A 296 -8.54 9.91 5.42
N TRP A 297 -7.72 9.43 4.48
CA TRP A 297 -6.67 8.45 4.77
C TRP A 297 -5.70 8.92 5.86
N SER A 298 -5.48 10.24 5.99
CA SER A 298 -4.58 10.80 7.00
C SER A 298 -5.09 10.49 8.41
N GLU A 299 -6.39 10.60 8.65
CA GLU A 299 -6.99 10.22 9.93
C GLU A 299 -6.79 8.73 10.23
N GLN A 300 -7.00 7.87 9.24
CA GLN A 300 -6.87 6.41 9.38
C GLN A 300 -5.42 6.02 9.68
N LEU A 301 -4.46 6.62 8.97
CA LEU A 301 -3.03 6.41 9.21
C LEU A 301 -2.64 6.89 10.60
N LEU A 302 -3.00 8.14 10.96
CA LEU A 302 -2.63 8.72 12.26
C LEU A 302 -3.21 7.93 13.43
N ARG A 303 -4.46 7.45 13.32
CA ARG A 303 -5.03 6.51 14.31
C ARG A 303 -4.24 5.21 14.39
N SER A 304 -3.93 4.60 13.26
CA SER A 304 -3.18 3.34 13.23
C SER A 304 -1.77 3.52 13.81
N MET A 305 -1.10 4.61 13.47
CA MET A 305 0.21 4.97 14.05
C MET A 305 0.15 5.22 15.55
N TYR A 306 -0.89 5.92 16.04
CA TYR A 306 -1.09 6.13 17.47
C TYR A 306 -1.24 4.78 18.20
N TRP A 307 -2.11 3.89 17.71
CA TRP A 307 -2.34 2.61 18.36
C TRP A 307 -1.15 1.63 18.23
N VAL A 308 -0.40 1.67 17.13
CA VAL A 308 0.89 0.97 17.05
C VAL A 308 1.87 1.54 18.09
N THR A 309 1.87 2.84 18.32
CA THR A 309 2.73 3.47 19.36
C THR A 309 2.32 3.06 20.77
N VAL A 310 1.01 2.94 21.05
CA VAL A 310 0.48 2.40 22.31
C VAL A 310 0.97 0.98 22.53
N ARG A 311 0.74 0.10 21.53
CA ARG A 311 0.95 -1.34 21.66
C ARG A 311 2.43 -1.75 21.61
N HIS A 312 3.19 -1.12 20.73
CA HIS A 312 4.53 -1.58 20.34
C HIS A 312 5.63 -0.55 20.65
N GLY A 313 5.28 0.66 21.11
CA GLY A 313 6.20 1.78 21.32
C GLY A 313 7.30 1.58 22.36
N LEU A 314 7.12 0.64 23.28
CA LEU A 314 8.17 0.25 24.23
C LEU A 314 9.16 -0.74 23.63
N GLN A 315 8.68 -1.60 22.72
CA GLN A 315 9.49 -2.66 22.13
C GLN A 315 10.30 -2.18 20.93
N PHE A 316 9.71 -1.34 20.08
CA PHE A 316 10.32 -0.80 18.85
C PHE A 316 10.39 0.72 18.91
N SER A 317 10.96 1.24 20.00
CA SER A 317 10.98 2.68 20.27
C SER A 317 11.71 3.47 19.19
N LEU A 318 12.83 2.95 18.69
CA LEU A 318 13.65 3.59 17.66
C LEU A 318 12.96 3.58 16.30
N GLU A 319 12.33 2.47 15.92
CA GLU A 319 11.63 2.34 14.65
C GLU A 319 10.38 3.20 14.63
N ILE A 320 9.59 3.19 15.70
CA ILE A 320 8.39 4.03 15.82
C ILE A 320 8.77 5.51 15.85
N GLU A 321 9.81 5.89 16.60
CA GLU A 321 10.36 7.24 16.56
C GLU A 321 10.75 7.61 15.13
N ARG A 322 11.48 6.74 14.42
CA ARG A 322 11.92 7.00 13.04
C ARG A 322 10.75 7.23 12.08
N LEU A 323 9.63 6.52 12.24
CA LEU A 323 8.43 6.73 11.43
C LEU A 323 7.79 8.10 11.71
N TRP A 324 7.58 8.46 12.98
CA TRP A 324 7.06 9.79 13.35
C TRP A 324 8.00 10.93 12.92
N ALA A 325 9.31 10.74 13.11
CA ALA A 325 10.36 11.64 12.68
C ALA A 325 10.35 11.84 11.17
N THR A 326 10.14 10.77 10.39
CA THR A 326 10.07 10.84 8.92
C THR A 326 8.88 11.68 8.45
N LEU A 327 7.71 11.52 9.08
CA LEU A 327 6.56 12.35 8.79
C LEU A 327 6.80 13.82 9.12
N ALA A 328 7.45 14.09 10.26
CA ALA A 328 7.75 15.44 10.75
C ALA A 328 8.88 16.14 9.97
N ALA A 329 9.82 15.39 9.40
CA ALA A 329 10.96 15.90 8.64
C ALA A 329 10.55 16.68 7.38
N THR A 330 9.32 16.45 6.91
CA THR A 330 8.78 17.06 5.71
C THR A 330 8.38 18.52 5.98
N THR A 331 9.38 19.40 6.05
CA THR A 331 9.24 20.82 6.44
C THR A 331 8.36 21.62 5.49
N VAL A 332 8.31 21.26 4.21
CA VAL A 332 7.50 21.93 3.19
C VAL A 332 6.00 21.81 3.47
N HIS A 333 5.58 20.69 4.06
CA HIS A 333 4.16 20.32 4.14
C HIS A 333 3.55 20.47 5.54
N ARG A 334 4.34 20.97 6.50
CA ARG A 334 3.91 21.24 7.86
C ARG A 334 3.18 20.05 8.53
N ASN A 335 3.56 18.82 8.21
CA ASN A 335 2.94 17.61 8.77
C ASN A 335 2.91 17.61 10.30
N ALA A 336 3.94 18.15 10.97
CA ALA A 336 3.98 18.23 12.44
C ALA A 336 2.77 18.99 13.01
N SER A 337 2.36 20.11 12.41
CA SER A 337 1.15 20.85 12.80
C SER A 337 -0.10 19.97 12.72
N THR A 338 -0.29 19.28 11.60
CA THR A 338 -1.43 18.38 11.41
C THR A 338 -1.43 17.22 12.40
N ILE A 339 -0.26 16.66 12.73
CA ILE A 339 -0.13 15.60 13.74
C ILE A 339 -0.48 16.14 15.13
N VAL A 340 -0.04 17.35 15.48
CA VAL A 340 -0.40 17.99 16.75
C VAL A 340 -1.91 18.23 16.81
N ASP A 341 -2.54 18.75 15.75
CA ASP A 341 -4.00 18.94 15.68
C ASP A 341 -4.77 17.63 15.84
N PHE A 342 -4.27 16.55 15.23
CA PHE A 342 -4.80 15.20 15.43
C PHE A 342 -4.73 14.77 16.90
N LEU A 343 -3.57 14.95 17.55
CA LEU A 343 -3.42 14.61 18.97
C LEU A 343 -4.35 15.44 19.85
N MET A 344 -4.54 16.74 19.57
CA MET A 344 -5.48 17.57 20.33
C MET A 344 -6.92 17.06 20.18
N SER A 345 -7.35 16.71 18.96
CA SER A 345 -8.67 16.11 18.74
C SER A 345 -8.82 14.79 19.49
N LEU A 346 -7.82 13.91 19.44
CA LEU A 346 -7.85 12.62 20.11
C LEU A 346 -7.88 12.76 21.64
N GLY A 347 -7.15 13.74 22.19
CA GLY A 347 -7.15 14.04 23.62
C GLY A 347 -8.49 14.59 24.11
N MET A 348 -9.15 15.44 23.32
CA MET A 348 -10.51 15.89 23.61
C MET A 348 -11.51 14.72 23.59
N ASP A 349 -11.40 13.83 22.61
CA ASP A 349 -12.26 12.63 22.54
C ASP A 349 -12.05 11.72 23.77
N ALA A 350 -10.81 11.55 24.23
CA ALA A 350 -10.49 10.79 25.45
C ALA A 350 -11.03 11.48 26.72
N ALA A 351 -10.98 12.80 26.79
CA ALA A 351 -11.54 13.57 27.91
C ALA A 351 -13.07 13.45 27.97
N LEU A 352 -13.76 13.48 26.83
CA LEU A 352 -15.22 13.32 26.75
C LEU A 352 -15.71 11.95 27.24
N GLN A 353 -14.89 10.91 27.09
CA GLN A 353 -15.21 9.57 27.60
C GLN A 353 -15.19 9.51 29.13
N GLY A 354 -14.53 10.47 29.80
CA GLY A 354 -14.49 10.55 31.27
C GLY A 354 -13.65 9.46 31.95
N GLU A 355 -12.98 8.60 31.17
CA GLU A 355 -12.15 7.53 31.69
C GLU A 355 -10.74 8.01 32.02
N ALA A 356 -10.42 8.09 33.31
CA ALA A 356 -9.10 8.54 33.77
C ALA A 356 -7.94 7.69 33.21
N ALA A 357 -8.17 6.40 32.99
CA ALA A 357 -7.18 5.50 32.40
C ALA A 357 -6.88 5.86 30.93
N ALA A 358 -7.92 6.08 30.12
CA ALA A 358 -7.79 6.50 28.73
C ALA A 358 -7.05 7.84 28.62
N MET A 359 -7.36 8.79 29.50
CA MET A 359 -6.67 10.08 29.51
C MET A 359 -5.20 9.98 29.91
N SER A 360 -4.88 9.12 30.90
CA SER A 360 -3.50 8.87 31.31
C SER A 360 -2.67 8.22 30.20
N GLU A 361 -3.23 7.23 29.52
CA GLU A 361 -2.59 6.58 28.36
C GLU A 361 -2.36 7.59 27.23
N PHE A 362 -3.38 8.39 26.91
CA PHE A 362 -3.27 9.47 25.93
C PHE A 362 -2.12 10.43 26.28
N PHE A 363 -2.02 10.90 27.52
CA PHE A 363 -0.92 11.79 27.91
C PHE A 363 0.45 11.12 27.79
N ALA A 364 0.56 9.84 28.16
CA ALA A 364 1.83 9.11 28.06
C ALA A 364 2.29 8.97 26.61
N VAL A 365 1.38 8.60 25.71
CA VAL A 365 1.67 8.40 24.28
C VAL A 365 1.81 9.73 23.55
N GLY A 366 0.92 10.68 23.79
CA GLY A 366 0.94 12.02 23.21
C GLY A 366 2.24 12.76 23.52
N LYS A 367 2.70 12.76 24.78
CA LYS A 367 4.00 13.36 25.15
C LYS A 367 5.15 12.73 24.37
N ARG A 368 5.14 11.40 24.21
CA ARG A 368 6.17 10.68 23.45
C ARG A 368 6.17 11.09 21.98
N ILE A 369 5.01 11.14 21.35
CA ILE A 369 4.89 11.56 19.93
C ILE A 369 5.36 13.01 19.77
N ILE A 370 4.91 13.94 20.63
CA ILE A 370 5.37 15.34 20.60
C ILE A 370 6.89 15.44 20.72
N LEU A 371 7.52 14.64 21.58
CA LEU A 371 8.98 14.59 21.69
C LEU A 371 9.65 14.11 20.40
N PHE A 372 9.08 13.10 19.72
CA PHE A 372 9.59 12.64 18.42
C PHE A 372 9.51 13.75 17.36
N LEU A 373 8.37 14.45 17.28
CA LEU A 373 8.20 15.57 16.34
C LEU A 373 9.19 16.71 16.63
N ALA A 374 9.34 17.07 17.92
CA ALA A 374 10.20 18.16 18.35
C ALA A 374 11.69 17.89 18.11
N ARG A 375 12.14 16.63 18.05
CA ARG A 375 13.53 16.30 17.73
C ARG A 375 13.92 16.65 16.29
N VAL A 376 12.97 16.61 15.37
CA VAL A 376 13.21 16.85 13.93
C VAL A 376 12.70 18.22 13.48
N SER A 377 11.58 18.67 14.05
CA SER A 377 10.89 19.91 13.68
C SER A 377 10.57 20.77 14.91
N PRO A 378 11.59 21.16 15.72
CA PRO A 378 11.37 21.81 17.01
C PRO A 378 10.59 23.11 16.87
N GLN A 379 11.00 23.98 15.94
CA GLN A 379 10.35 25.29 15.75
C GLN A 379 8.88 25.13 15.37
N GLN A 380 8.58 24.27 14.39
CA GLN A 380 7.21 24.04 13.96
C GLN A 380 6.34 23.45 15.09
N THR A 381 6.88 22.48 15.83
CA THR A 381 6.17 21.84 16.93
C THR A 381 5.86 22.85 18.03
N ILE A 382 6.84 23.69 18.40
CA ILE A 382 6.68 24.73 19.41
C ILE A 382 5.66 25.77 18.94
N ASP A 383 5.82 26.31 17.74
CA ASP A 383 4.94 27.36 17.21
C ASP A 383 3.48 26.91 17.17
N HIS A 384 3.23 25.65 16.78
CA HIS A 384 1.87 25.10 16.74
C HIS A 384 1.28 24.84 18.14
N LEU A 385 2.09 24.38 19.09
CA LEU A 385 1.65 24.24 20.48
C LEU A 385 1.31 25.60 21.10
N VAL A 386 2.15 26.62 20.88
CA VAL A 386 1.89 27.99 21.34
C VAL A 386 0.65 28.57 20.67
N TYR A 387 0.45 28.29 19.39
CA TYR A 387 -0.77 28.68 18.66
C TYR A 387 -2.03 28.08 19.29
N GLU A 388 -2.06 26.78 19.59
CA GLU A 388 -3.23 26.15 20.23
C GLU A 388 -3.46 26.65 21.68
N ILE A 389 -2.40 26.94 22.43
CA ILE A 389 -2.53 27.60 23.76
C ILE A 389 -3.17 28.98 23.60
N SER A 390 -2.67 29.79 22.66
CA SER A 390 -3.17 31.16 22.43
C SER A 390 -4.63 31.17 22.01
N LYS A 391 -5.01 30.24 21.12
CA LYS A 391 -6.39 30.03 20.66
C LYS A 391 -7.33 29.63 21.80
N HIS A 392 -6.86 28.89 22.80
CA HIS A 392 -7.67 28.57 23.97
C HIS A 392 -7.85 29.78 24.90
N ILE A 393 -6.81 30.59 25.09
CA ILE A 393 -6.90 31.81 25.91
C ILE A 393 -7.95 32.76 25.31
N LEU A 394 -7.88 33.02 24.01
CA LEU A 394 -8.84 33.90 23.32
C LEU A 394 -10.29 33.41 23.40
N LYS A 395 -10.51 32.08 23.35
CA LYS A 395 -11.87 31.51 23.50
C LYS A 395 -12.44 31.72 24.91
N VAL A 396 -11.60 31.64 25.94
CA VAL A 396 -12.02 31.89 27.32
C VAL A 396 -12.42 33.36 27.48
N ASP A 397 -11.64 34.27 26.91
CA ASP A 397 -11.94 35.71 26.96
C ASP A 397 -13.28 36.05 26.26
N GLU A 398 -13.62 35.39 25.15
CA GLU A 398 -14.90 35.56 24.44
C GLU A 398 -16.12 35.00 25.23
N GLU A 399 -15.95 33.87 25.93
CA GLU A 399 -17.02 33.26 26.74
C GLU A 399 -17.33 34.07 28.01
N ASP A 400 -16.34 34.78 28.57
CA ASP A 400 -16.49 35.64 29.75
C ASP A 400 -17.18 36.99 29.41
N GLU A 401 -17.03 37.52 28.18
CA GLU A 401 -17.69 38.76 27.75
C GLU A 401 -19.19 38.58 27.45
N ASP A 402 -19.62 37.44 26.91
CA ASP A 402 -21.03 37.18 26.56
C ASP A 402 -21.87 36.73 27.78
N GLY A 403 -21.23 36.31 28.87
CA GLY A 403 -21.88 35.94 30.14
C GLY A 403 -22.22 37.11 31.07
N GLY A 404 -21.71 38.32 30.80
CA GLY A 404 -21.83 39.50 31.68
C GLY A 404 -23.04 40.42 31.43
N GLY A 405 -23.84 40.18 30.38
CA GLY A 405 -24.89 41.10 29.92
C GLY A 405 -26.28 40.95 30.53
N GLY A 406 -26.47 40.12 31.56
CA GLY A 406 -27.79 39.77 32.13
C GLY A 406 -27.98 40.20 33.58
N GLY A 407 -27.82 41.48 33.89
CA GLY A 407 -28.02 41.99 35.26
C GLY A 407 -28.06 43.51 35.33
N GLY A 408 -29.08 44.11 34.72
CA GLY A 408 -29.45 45.52 34.87
C GLY A 408 -30.89 45.65 35.32
#